data_AF-A0A0D8XZT7-F1
#
_entry.id   AF-A0A0D8XZT7-F1
#
_cell.length_a   1.000
_cell.length_b   1.000
_cell.length_c   1.000
_cell.angle_alpha   90.00
_cell.angle_beta   90.00
_cell.angle_gamma   90.00
#
_symmetry.space_group_name_H-M   'P 1'
#
loop_
_entity.id
_entity.type
_entity.pdbx_description
1 polymer ?
#
loop_
_entity_poly.entity_id
_entity_poly.type
_entity_poly.pdbx_seq_one_letter_code
_entity_poly.pdbx_strand_id
1 'polypeptide(L)'
;MYNLHRQFHQAKFLDYYEDHSFLANQMGRCLAAAGIYPEDTRDENGSDRFHHFHPTDQLQMYRDPFARKSAYYPPLKEAENFSPQMIGFHHLSPYEMRVIDYVLYKLKRGSSPTVQQ
;
A
#
# COMPACT_ATOMS: atom_id res chain seq x y z
N MET A 1 -14.00 1.24 23.64
CA MET A 1 -13.54 -0.13 23.36
C MET A 1 -14.04 -0.72 22.03
N TYR A 2 -14.58 0.06 21.09
CA TYR A 2 -15.12 -0.45 19.81
C TYR A 2 -14.12 -0.48 18.63
N ASN A 3 -12.85 -0.08 18.83
CA ASN A 3 -11.88 0.09 17.73
C ASN A 3 -10.90 -1.09 17.52
N LEU A 4 -10.63 -1.92 18.53
CA LEU A 4 -9.65 -3.00 18.38
C LEU A 4 -10.09 -4.04 17.34
N HIS A 5 -11.36 -4.44 17.35
CA HIS A 5 -11.86 -5.44 16.40
C HIS A 5 -11.84 -4.94 14.95
N ARG A 6 -11.93 -3.63 14.72
CA ARG A 6 -12.09 -3.04 13.38
C ARG A 6 -10.76 -2.69 12.70
N GLN A 7 -9.68 -2.44 13.44
CA GLN A 7 -8.33 -2.26 12.86
C GLN A 7 -7.78 -3.58 12.29
N PHE A 8 -8.07 -4.72 12.91
CA PHE A 8 -7.75 -6.03 12.33
C PHE A 8 -8.63 -6.42 11.14
N HIS A 9 -9.66 -5.66 10.77
CA HIS A 9 -10.49 -5.97 9.60
C HIS A 9 -9.77 -5.70 8.26
N GLN A 10 -8.72 -4.87 8.23
CA GLN A 10 -7.82 -4.80 7.06
C GLN A 10 -7.22 -6.18 6.76
N ALA A 11 -6.96 -6.98 7.80
CA ALA A 11 -6.55 -8.37 7.62
C ALA A 11 -7.65 -9.22 6.97
N LYS A 12 -8.95 -8.95 7.17
CA LYS A 12 -10.03 -9.69 6.47
C LYS A 12 -10.12 -9.38 4.98
N PHE A 13 -9.77 -8.16 4.56
CA PHE A 13 -9.66 -7.84 3.13
C PHE A 13 -8.48 -8.60 2.51
N LEU A 14 -7.35 -8.64 3.21
CA LEU A 14 -6.18 -9.40 2.81
C LEU A 14 -6.39 -10.92 2.91
N ASP A 15 -7.19 -11.42 3.86
CA ASP A 15 -7.50 -12.85 4.03
C ASP A 15 -8.20 -13.43 2.79
N TYR A 16 -8.96 -12.60 2.05
CA TYR A 16 -9.63 -13.03 0.83
C TYR A 16 -8.71 -13.04 -0.39
N TYR A 17 -7.75 -12.12 -0.45
CA TYR A 17 -6.86 -11.95 -1.60
C TYR A 17 -5.51 -12.65 -1.44
N GLU A 18 -5.06 -12.90 -0.21
CA GLU A 18 -3.78 -13.49 0.13
C GLU A 18 -3.94 -14.61 1.17
N ASP A 19 -3.60 -15.84 0.77
CA ASP A 19 -3.60 -17.06 1.59
C ASP A 19 -2.49 -17.08 2.68
N HIS A 20 -1.84 -15.94 2.96
CA HIS A 20 -0.67 -15.82 3.84
C HIS A 20 -0.89 -14.89 5.05
N SER A 21 -2.12 -14.45 5.27
CA SER A 21 -2.50 -13.53 6.34
C SER A 21 -2.34 -14.09 7.76
N PHE A 22 -2.14 -15.41 7.92
CA PHE A 22 -2.01 -16.04 9.24
C PHE A 22 -0.87 -15.42 10.07
N LEU A 23 0.32 -15.24 9.48
CA LEU A 23 1.47 -14.69 10.20
C LEU A 23 1.25 -13.22 10.58
N ALA A 24 0.70 -12.40 9.67
CA ALA A 24 0.36 -11.01 9.94
C ALA A 24 -0.67 -10.87 11.07
N ASN A 25 -1.69 -11.72 11.07
CA ASN A 25 -2.71 -11.77 12.11
C ASN A 25 -2.11 -12.13 13.48
N GLN A 26 -1.21 -13.11 13.53
CA GLN A 26 -0.55 -13.53 14.77
C GLN A 26 0.41 -12.44 15.30
N MET A 27 1.18 -11.81 14.42
CA MET A 27 2.03 -10.66 14.79
C MET A 27 1.19 -9.51 15.35
N GLY A 28 0.06 -9.20 14.70
CA GLY A 28 -0.86 -8.16 15.16
C GLY A 28 -1.43 -8.43 16.56
N ARG A 29 -1.77 -9.69 16.87
CA ARG A 29 -2.21 -10.09 18.22
C ARG A 29 -1.11 -9.93 19.27
N CYS A 30 0.13 -10.33 18.96
CA CYS A 30 1.26 -10.16 19.88
C CYS A 30 1.56 -8.68 20.14
N LEU A 31 1.57 -7.84 19.11
CA LEU A 31 1.77 -6.40 19.26
C LEU A 31 0.66 -5.76 20.10
N ALA A 32 -0.61 -6.13 19.86
CA ALA A 32 -1.73 -5.64 20.65
C ALA A 32 -1.68 -6.08 22.12
N ALA A 33 -1.17 -7.30 22.40
CA ALA A 33 -0.95 -7.77 23.77
C ALA A 33 0.12 -6.93 24.50
N ALA A 34 1.08 -6.36 23.77
CA ALA A 34 2.06 -5.42 24.28
C ALA A 34 1.56 -3.95 24.28
N GLY A 35 0.30 -3.69 23.93
CA GLY A 35 -0.27 -2.35 23.83
C GLY A 35 0.19 -1.54 22.62
N ILE A 36 0.75 -2.20 21.61
CA ILE A 36 1.21 -1.59 20.36
C ILE A 36 0.15 -1.80 19.28
N TYR A 37 -0.24 -0.71 18.61
CA TYR A 37 -1.28 -0.72 17.59
C TYR A 37 -0.76 -0.14 16.28
N PRO A 38 -1.26 -0.63 15.12
CA PRO A 38 -0.90 -0.06 13.84
C PRO A 38 -1.43 1.37 13.73
N GLU A 39 -0.62 2.23 13.10
CA GLU A 39 -0.99 3.60 12.75
C GLU A 39 -1.39 3.68 11.27
N ASP A 40 -2.13 4.73 10.90
CA ASP A 40 -2.46 5.01 9.51
C ASP A 40 -1.20 5.45 8.76
N THR A 41 -0.80 4.67 7.76
CA THR A 41 0.41 4.91 6.98
C THR A 41 0.17 5.69 5.69
N ARG A 42 -1.08 6.09 5.40
CA ARG A 42 -1.42 6.86 4.20
C ARG A 42 -0.86 8.29 4.29
N ASP A 43 -0.75 8.96 3.15
CA ASP A 43 -0.34 10.36 3.14
C ASP A 43 -1.50 11.32 3.50
N GLU A 44 -1.22 12.62 3.48
CA GLU A 44 -2.19 13.67 3.81
C GLU A 44 -3.43 13.67 2.91
N ASN A 45 -3.32 13.13 1.69
CA ASN A 45 -4.42 12.99 0.73
C ASN A 45 -5.17 11.66 0.89
N GLY A 46 -4.73 10.79 1.81
CA GLY A 46 -5.27 9.46 1.99
C GLY A 46 -4.77 8.44 0.96
N SER A 47 -3.73 8.76 0.19
CA SER A 47 -3.11 7.85 -0.77
C SER A 47 -2.26 6.81 -0.05
N ASP A 48 -2.29 5.58 -0.56
CA ASP A 48 -1.55 4.47 0.04
C ASP A 48 -0.04 4.63 -0.20
N ARG A 49 0.74 4.26 0.83
CA ARG A 49 2.21 4.18 0.76
C ARG A 49 2.73 2.75 0.69
N PHE A 50 1.96 1.79 1.18
CA PHE A 50 2.26 0.36 1.08
C PHE A 50 1.19 -0.31 0.23
N HIS A 51 1.58 -0.98 -0.85
CA HIS A 51 0.66 -1.63 -1.77
C HIS A 51 0.83 -3.15 -1.72
N HIS A 52 -0.28 -3.86 -1.47
CA HIS A 52 -0.31 -5.31 -1.32
C HIS A 52 -0.37 -6.08 -2.65
N PHE A 53 -0.55 -5.37 -3.76
CA PHE A 53 -0.71 -5.95 -5.08
C PHE A 53 0.34 -5.40 -6.05
N HIS A 54 0.49 -6.10 -7.16
CA HIS A 54 1.26 -5.62 -8.29
C HIS A 54 0.75 -4.24 -8.74
N PRO A 55 1.61 -3.29 -9.18
CA PRO A 55 1.18 -1.93 -9.54
C PRO A 55 0.00 -1.86 -10.51
N THR A 56 -0.06 -2.76 -11.49
CA THR A 56 -1.15 -2.80 -12.47
C THR A 56 -2.49 -3.17 -11.85
N ASP A 57 -2.49 -4.09 -10.89
CA ASP A 57 -3.71 -4.57 -10.23
C ASP A 57 -4.18 -3.54 -9.21
N GLN A 58 -3.23 -2.98 -8.44
CA GLN A 58 -3.48 -1.88 -7.51
C GLN A 58 -4.17 -0.69 -8.21
N LEU A 59 -3.74 -0.36 -9.44
CA LEU A 59 -4.30 0.74 -10.25
C LEU A 59 -5.78 0.54 -10.58
N GLN A 60 -6.22 -0.72 -10.70
CA GLN A 60 -7.59 -1.07 -11.07
C GLN A 60 -8.47 -1.40 -9.86
N MET A 61 -7.89 -1.49 -8.65
CA MET A 61 -8.59 -2.03 -7.48
C MET A 61 -9.82 -1.24 -7.04
N TYR A 62 -9.87 0.07 -7.32
CA TYR A 62 -11.06 0.88 -7.08
C TYR A 62 -12.31 0.43 -7.85
N ARG A 63 -12.12 -0.33 -8.94
CA ARG A 63 -13.24 -0.87 -9.74
C ARG A 63 -13.84 -2.10 -9.09
N ASP A 64 -13.09 -2.80 -8.24
CA ASP A 64 -13.55 -4.03 -7.61
C ASP A 64 -14.57 -3.74 -6.48
N PRO A 65 -15.81 -4.23 -6.58
CA PRO A 65 -16.84 -3.98 -5.57
C PRO A 65 -16.51 -4.61 -4.21
N PHE A 66 -15.82 -5.74 -4.21
CA PHE A 66 -15.46 -6.42 -2.97
C PHE A 66 -14.38 -5.63 -2.23
N ALA A 67 -13.35 -5.14 -2.93
CA ALA A 67 -12.30 -4.32 -2.36
C ALA A 67 -12.82 -3.04 -1.73
N ARG A 68 -13.74 -2.34 -2.42
CA ARG A 68 -14.38 -1.15 -1.86
C ARG A 68 -15.24 -1.43 -0.62
N LYS A 69 -15.83 -2.62 -0.50
CA LYS A 69 -16.70 -2.99 0.62
C LYS A 69 -15.92 -3.55 1.81
N SER A 70 -14.83 -4.27 1.54
CA SER A 70 -14.10 -5.06 2.53
C SER A 70 -12.90 -4.31 3.11
N ALA A 71 -12.30 -3.37 2.37
CA ALA A 71 -11.17 -2.59 2.85
C ALA A 71 -11.61 -1.60 3.96
N TYR A 72 -10.76 -1.44 4.99
CA TYR A 72 -10.99 -0.42 6.02
C TYR A 72 -10.93 0.99 5.43
N TYR A 73 -9.97 1.21 4.52
CA TYR A 73 -9.88 2.38 3.67
C TYR A 73 -10.13 1.96 2.22
N PRO A 74 -11.23 2.39 1.60
CA PRO A 74 -11.49 2.07 0.20
C PRO A 74 -10.40 2.65 -0.70
N PRO A 75 -9.93 1.89 -1.72
CA PRO A 75 -8.91 2.35 -2.66
C PRO A 75 -9.38 3.59 -3.42
N LEU A 76 -8.48 4.58 -3.54
CA LEU A 76 -8.72 5.79 -4.33
C LEU A 76 -8.64 5.48 -5.84
N LYS A 77 -9.10 6.41 -6.65
CA LYS A 77 -9.22 6.21 -8.09
C LYS A 77 -7.86 6.32 -8.77
N GLU A 78 -7.49 5.27 -9.49
CA GLU A 78 -6.33 5.27 -10.41
C GLU A 78 -5.05 5.79 -9.73
N ALA A 79 -4.42 6.81 -10.30
CA ALA A 79 -3.15 7.36 -9.82
C ALA A 79 -3.27 8.05 -8.44
N GLU A 80 -4.47 8.49 -8.04
CA GLU A 80 -4.69 9.10 -6.71
C GLU A 80 -4.42 8.11 -5.58
N ASN A 81 -4.48 6.80 -5.86
CA ASN A 81 -4.19 5.79 -4.86
C ASN A 81 -2.70 5.67 -4.53
N PHE A 82 -1.81 6.25 -5.35
CA PHE A 82 -0.38 6.12 -5.22
C PHE A 82 0.22 7.39 -4.63
N SER A 83 0.70 7.31 -3.39
CA SER A 83 1.36 8.44 -2.76
C SER A 83 2.67 8.78 -3.49
N PRO A 84 3.00 10.07 -3.69
CA PRO A 84 4.35 10.49 -4.10
C PRO A 84 5.46 10.04 -3.14
N GLN A 85 5.09 9.70 -1.90
CA GLN A 85 5.98 9.18 -0.85
C GLN A 85 5.76 7.68 -0.60
N MET A 86 5.31 6.94 -1.62
CA MET A 86 5.13 5.49 -1.52
C MET A 86 6.43 4.76 -1.13
N ILE A 87 6.27 3.66 -0.40
CA ILE A 87 7.37 2.85 0.13
C ILE A 87 7.58 1.60 -0.72
N GLY A 88 6.51 0.92 -1.17
CA GLY A 88 6.71 -0.28 -1.98
C GLY A 88 5.44 -1.00 -2.42
N PHE A 89 5.68 -2.01 -3.28
CA PHE A 89 4.70 -2.92 -3.84
C PHE A 89 5.03 -4.37 -3.48
N HIS A 90 3.99 -5.17 -3.35
CA HIS A 90 4.09 -6.63 -3.35
C HIS A 90 4.04 -7.18 -4.79
N HIS A 91 4.41 -8.45 -4.97
CA HIS A 91 4.35 -9.18 -6.25
C HIS A 91 5.19 -8.63 -7.41
N LEU A 92 6.18 -7.78 -7.15
CA LEU A 92 7.15 -7.38 -8.19
C LEU A 92 8.08 -8.55 -8.52
N SER A 93 8.28 -8.81 -9.81
CA SER A 93 9.31 -9.76 -10.25
C SER A 93 10.72 -9.21 -9.98
N PRO A 94 11.74 -10.09 -9.85
CA PRO A 94 13.12 -9.64 -9.73
C PRO A 94 13.57 -8.74 -10.90
N TYR A 95 12.98 -8.91 -12.08
CA TYR A 95 13.25 -8.04 -13.23
C TYR A 95 12.68 -6.64 -13.02
N GLU A 96 11.42 -6.52 -12.61
CA GLU A 96 10.77 -5.24 -12.34
C GLU A 96 11.46 -4.47 -11.22
N MET A 97 11.84 -5.16 -10.15
CA MET A 97 12.61 -4.55 -9.06
C MET A 97 13.92 -3.92 -9.57
N ARG A 98 14.64 -4.60 -10.48
CA ARG A 98 15.87 -4.05 -11.09
C ARG A 98 15.60 -2.86 -12.00
N VAL A 99 14.53 -2.92 -12.79
CA VAL A 99 14.14 -1.80 -13.65
C VAL A 99 13.76 -0.58 -12.81
N ILE A 100 12.96 -0.76 -11.76
CA ILE A 100 12.54 0.31 -10.86
C ILE A 100 13.75 0.91 -10.13
N ASP A 101 14.65 0.09 -9.58
CA ASP A 101 15.90 0.57 -8.96
C ASP A 101 16.73 1.42 -9.95
N TYR A 102 16.87 0.93 -11.18
CA TYR A 102 17.60 1.64 -12.22
C TYR A 102 16.95 2.99 -12.56
N VAL A 103 15.63 3.02 -12.73
CA VAL A 103 14.89 4.24 -13.07
C VAL A 103 14.92 5.25 -11.93
N LEU A 104 14.79 4.81 -10.67
CA LEU A 104 14.75 5.69 -9.51
C LEU A 104 16.13 6.23 -9.12
N TYR A 105 17.17 5.40 -9.16
CA TYR A 105 18.46 5.71 -8.53
C TYR A 105 19.64 5.82 -9.51
N LYS A 106 19.53 5.25 -10.72
CA LYS A 106 20.66 5.22 -11.68
C LYS A 106 20.47 6.20 -12.83
N LEU A 107 19.24 6.50 -13.22
CA LEU A 107 18.96 7.53 -14.21
C LEU A 107 19.18 8.92 -13.62
N LYS A 108 20.06 9.70 -14.26
CA LYS A 108 20.15 11.13 -13.99
C LYS A 108 18.95 11.81 -14.64
N ARG A 109 18.06 12.37 -13.82
CA ARG A 109 17.03 13.27 -14.33
C ARG A 109 17.74 14.47 -14.95
N GLY A 110 17.62 14.64 -16.27
CA GLY A 110 18.15 15.84 -16.91
C GLY A 110 17.52 17.05 -16.24
N SER A 111 18.33 17.94 -15.68
CA SER A 111 17.83 19.21 -15.18
C SER A 111 17.21 19.94 -16.37
N SER A 112 15.89 20.15 -16.37
CA SER A 112 15.29 21.15 -17.25
C SER A 112 16.08 22.45 -17.05
N PRO A 113 16.51 23.14 -18.12
CA PRO A 113 17.18 24.41 -17.96
C PRO A 113 16.26 25.32 -17.17
N THR A 114 16.72 25.78 -16.01
CA THR A 114 16.07 26.80 -15.22
C THR A 114 15.90 28.01 -16.14
N VAL A 115 14.66 28.29 -16.57
CA VAL A 115 14.35 29.57 -17.19
C VAL A 115 14.48 30.60 -16.08
N GLN A 116 15.64 31.24 -16.01
CA GLN A 116 15.83 32.45 -15.21
C GLN A 116 14.97 33.53 -15.88
N GLN A 117 13.91 33.96 -15.20
CA GLN A 117 13.22 35.22 -15.47
C GLN A 117 13.96 36.36 -14.77
#